data_AF-A0A509EKN4-F1
#
_entry.id   AF-A0A509EKN4-F1
#
_cell.length_a   1.000
_cell.length_b   1.000
_cell.length_c   1.000
_cell.angle_alpha   90.00
_cell.angle_beta   90.00
_cell.angle_gamma   90.00
#
_symmetry.space_group_name_H-M   'P 1'
#
loop_
_entity.id
_entity.type
_entity.pdbx_description
1 polymer ?
#
loop_
_entity_poly.entity_id
_entity_poly.type
_entity_poly.pdbx_seq_one_letter_code
_entity_poly.pdbx_strand_id
1 'polypeptide(L)' 'MPEINTARIERGNSLWQISRRAYGRGNRYTVIYDANQEQIRDPDLIYPGQIFVLPDDKTGAGQGGHKRG' A
#
# COMPACT_ATOMS: atom_id res chain seq x y z
N MET A 1 2.96 -15.06 11.35
CA MET A 1 3.72 -14.08 10.55
C MET A 1 2.73 -13.42 9.61
N PRO A 2 2.60 -12.08 9.59
CA PRO A 2 1.78 -11.44 8.57
C PRO A 2 2.35 -11.79 7.20
N GLU A 3 1.51 -12.20 6.25
CA GLU A 3 1.94 -12.29 4.86
C GLU A 3 2.15 -10.87 4.35
N ILE A 4 3.35 -10.59 3.86
CA ILE A 4 3.64 -9.32 3.21
C ILE A 4 3.35 -9.53 1.73
N ASN A 5 2.19 -9.08 1.31
CA ASN A 5 1.86 -9.05 -0.11
C ASN A 5 2.53 -7.82 -0.75
N THR A 6 2.93 -7.94 -2.01
CA THR A 6 3.52 -6.83 -2.77
C THR A 6 2.91 -6.76 -4.15
N ALA A 7 2.67 -5.55 -4.66
CA ALA A 7 2.25 -5.32 -6.03
C ALA A 7 3.30 -4.53 -6.80
N ARG A 8 3.62 -5.00 -8.00
CA ARG A 8 4.42 -4.24 -8.96
C ARG A 8 3.52 -3.29 -9.73
N ILE A 9 3.91 -2.03 -9.79
CA ILE A 9 3.23 -0.99 -10.56
C ILE A 9 3.50 -1.21 -12.05
N GLU A 10 2.43 -1.22 -12.83
CA GLU A 10 2.47 -1.25 -14.29
C GLU A 10 1.94 0.05 -14.88
N ARG A 11 2.20 0.30 -16.17
CA ARG A 11 1.67 1.48 -16.85
C ARG A 11 0.14 1.47 -16.79
N GLY A 12 -0.43 2.56 -16.28
CA GLY A 12 -1.88 2.71 -16.11
C GLY A 12 -2.44 2.08 -14.83
N ASN A 13 -1.59 1.60 -13.91
CA ASN A 13 -2.03 1.28 -12.56
C ASN A 13 -2.28 2.57 -11.74
N SER A 14 -3.22 2.45 -10.82
CA SER A 14 -3.51 3.43 -9.77
C SER A 14 -3.58 2.71 -8.43
N LEU A 15 -3.32 3.42 -7.33
CA LEU A 15 -3.46 2.87 -5.98
C LEU A 15 -4.87 2.31 -5.75
N TRP A 16 -5.90 2.96 -6.32
CA TRP A 16 -7.28 2.49 -6.24
C TRP A 16 -7.50 1.13 -6.92
N GLN A 17 -6.95 0.92 -8.13
CA GLN A 17 -7.07 -0.37 -8.82
C GLN A 17 -6.32 -1.48 -8.10
N ILE A 18 -5.12 -1.17 -7.58
CA ILE A 18 -4.32 -2.13 -6.81
C ILE A 18 -5.06 -2.51 -5.53
N SER A 19 -5.59 -1.52 -4.83
CA SER A 19 -6.41 -1.72 -3.62
C SER A 19 -7.65 -2.58 -3.90
N ARG A 20 -8.33 -2.34 -5.02
CA ARG A 20 -9.49 -3.15 -5.42
C ARG A 20 -9.12 -4.60 -5.76
N ARG A 21 -7.94 -4.84 -6.33
CA ARG A 21 -7.44 -6.20 -6.62
C ARG A 21 -6.96 -6.92 -5.35
N ALA A 22 -6.27 -6.21 -4.46
CA ALA A 22 -5.69 -6.78 -3.25
C ALA A 22 -6.71 -6.99 -2.13
N TYR A 23 -7.60 -6.02 -1.90
CA TYR A 23 -8.53 -6.01 -0.77
C TYR A 23 -10.00 -6.13 -1.19
N GLY A 24 -10.28 -6.23 -2.49
CA GLY A 24 -11.64 -6.20 -3.03
C GLY A 24 -12.32 -4.82 -2.96
N ARG A 25 -11.65 -3.81 -2.38
CA ARG A 25 -12.22 -2.49 -2.07
C ARG A 25 -11.27 -1.37 -2.46
N GLY A 26 -11.58 -0.64 -3.52
CA GLY A 26 -10.68 0.40 -4.03
C GLY A 26 -10.44 1.59 -3.09
N ASN A 27 -11.35 1.84 -2.14
CA ASN A 27 -11.21 2.92 -1.14
C ASN A 27 -10.17 2.61 -0.06
N ARG A 28 -9.61 1.39 0.00
CA ARG A 28 -8.52 1.01 0.91
C ARG A 28 -7.14 1.38 0.34
N TYR A 29 -7.08 2.24 -0.65
CA TYR A 29 -5.82 2.70 -1.24
C TYR A 29 -4.99 3.50 -0.24
N THR A 30 -5.62 4.15 0.74
CA THR A 30 -4.96 4.90 1.82
C THR A 30 -4.05 4.00 2.66
N VAL A 31 -4.46 2.75 2.90
CA VAL A 31 -3.65 1.76 3.61
C VAL A 31 -2.36 1.41 2.85
N ILE A 32 -2.44 1.33 1.51
CA ILE A 32 -1.27 1.10 0.66
C ILE A 32 -0.39 2.35 0.68
N TYR A 33 -0.99 3.53 0.59
CA TYR A 33 -0.27 4.79 0.65
C TYR A 33 0.51 4.92 1.96
N ASP A 34 -0.16 4.76 3.11
CA ASP A 34 0.43 4.84 4.45
C ASP A 34 1.62 3.87 4.62
N ALA A 35 1.48 2.63 4.15
CA ALA A 35 2.55 1.63 4.22
C ALA A 35 3.74 1.89 3.29
N ASN A 36 3.58 2.77 2.29
CA ASN A 36 4.62 3.08 1.30
C ASN A 36 4.94 4.58 1.24
N GLN A 37 4.55 5.39 2.23
CA GLN A 37 4.78 6.84 2.19
C GLN A 37 6.26 7.21 2.00
N GLU A 38 7.17 6.39 2.51
CA GLU A 38 8.61 6.59 2.31
C GLU A 38 9.05 6.44 0.84
N GLN A 39 8.29 5.66 0.04
CA GLN A 39 8.52 5.44 -1.38
C GLN A 39 7.65 6.34 -2.28
N ILE A 40 6.47 6.74 -1.79
CA ILE A 40 5.50 7.55 -2.52
C ILE A 40 5.68 9.01 -2.10
N ARG A 41 6.53 9.73 -2.86
CA ARG A 41 6.68 11.18 -2.68
C ARG A 41 5.43 11.95 -3.09
N ASP A 42 4.78 11.49 -4.14
CA ASP A 42 3.55 12.06 -4.65
C ASP A 42 2.64 10.89 -5.10
N PRO A 43 1.43 10.74 -4.53
CA PRO A 43 0.52 9.66 -4.86
C PRO A 43 0.01 9.70 -6.30
N ASP A 44 0.05 10.87 -6.96
CA ASP A 44 -0.31 11.02 -8.36
C ASP A 44 0.87 10.67 -9.30
N LEU A 45 2.10 10.57 -8.78
CA LEU A 45 3.31 10.22 -9.52
C LEU A 45 3.85 8.85 -9.12
N ILE A 46 3.07 7.81 -9.41
CA ILE A 46 3.53 6.42 -9.32
C ILE A 46 4.01 5.93 -10.69
N TYR A 47 5.16 5.26 -10.71
CA TYR A 47 5.87 4.89 -11.93
C TYR A 47 5.88 3.37 -12.14
N PRO A 48 5.76 2.90 -13.39
CA PRO A 48 5.92 1.49 -13.72
C PRO A 48 7.26 0.94 -13.23
N GLY A 49 7.23 -0.24 -12.61
CA GLY A 49 8.41 -0.89 -12.04
C GLY A 49 8.60 -0.67 -10.54
N GLN A 50 7.89 0.28 -9.93
CA GLN A 50 7.83 0.40 -8.47
C GLN A 50 7.17 -0.85 -7.86
N ILE A 51 7.55 -1.20 -6.63
CA ILE A 51 6.96 -2.30 -5.88
C ILE A 51 6.40 -1.72 -4.59
N PHE A 52 5.09 -1.83 -4.39
CA PHE A 52 4.44 -1.38 -3.16
C PHE A 52 4.05 -2.56 -2.28
N VAL A 53 4.26 -2.38 -0.99
CA VAL A 53 3.79 -3.28 0.06
C VAL A 53 2.28 -3.14 0.20
N LEU A 54 1.60 -4.27 0.26
CA LEU A 54 0.17 -4.40 0.50
C LEU A 54 -0.03 -5.03 1.88
N PRO A 55 -0.11 -4.24 2.95
CA PRO A 55 -0.36 -4.78 4.28
C PRO A 55 -1.78 -5.38 4.35
N ASP A 56 -1.97 -6.35 5.23
CA ASP A 56 -3.31 -6.87 5.50
C ASP A 56 -4.24 -5.74 5.97
N ASP A 57 -5.48 -5.72 5.48
CA ASP A 57 -6.49 -4.70 5.79
C ASP A 57 -6.76 -4.58 7.30
N LYS A 58 -6.57 -5.65 8.07
CA LYS A 58 -6.71 -5.64 9.55
C LYS A 58 -5.52 -4.99 10.24
N THR A 59 -4.37 -4.93 9.59
CA THR A 59 -3.10 -4.42 10.14
C THR A 59 -2.89 -2.94 9.76
N GLY A 60 -3.38 -2.53 8.60
CA GLY A 60 -3.09 -1.25 7.96
C GLY A 60 -3.72 0.02 8.54
N ALA A 61 -4.42 -0.04 9.68
CA ALA A 61 -5.13 1.12 10.25
C ALA A 61 -4.74 1.47 11.70
N GLY A 62 -3.66 0.92 12.26
CA GLY A 62 -3.36 1.20 13.67
C GLY A 62 -2.12 0.56 14.28
N GLN A 63 -0.98 0.55 13.60
CA GLN A 63 0.29 0.18 14.23
C GLN A 63 1.29 1.35 14.26
N GLY A 64 0.86 2.45 14.87
CA GLY A 64 1.77 3.38 15.53
C GLY A 64 2.00 2.90 16.97
N GLY A 65 3.18 2.35 17.25
CA GLY A 65 3.67 2.21 18.63
C GLY A 65 3.97 0.79 19.10
N HIS A 66 5.14 0.26 18.73
CA HIS A 66 5.95 -0.45 19.72
C HIS A 66 7.08 0.45 20.15
N LYS A 67 6.85 1.09 21.30
CA LYS A 67 7.79 1.94 22.01
C LYS A 67 9.08 1.17 22.24
N ARG A 68 10.20 1.71 21.75
CA ARG A 68 11.51 1.44 22.32
C ARG A 68 11.54 2.08 23.70
N GLY A 69 11.52 1.26 24.74
CA GLY A 69 11.74 1.62 26.14
C GLY A 69 12.67 0.59 26.74
#